data_AF-A0A524EQT1-F1
#
_entry.id   AF-A0A524EQT1-F1
#
_cell.length_a   1.000
_cell.length_b   1.000
_cell.length_c   1.000
_cell.angle_alpha   90.00
_cell.angle_beta   90.00
_cell.angle_gamma   90.00
#
_symmetry.space_group_name_H-M   'P 1'
#
loop_
_entity.id
_entity.type
_entity.pdbx_description
1 polymer ?
#
loop_
_entity_poly.entity_id
_entity_poly.type
_entity_poly.pdbx_seq_one_letter_code
_entity_poly.pdbx_strand_id
1 'polypeptide(L)'
;MAEYCVMVKGPCRGKKCDFWARIRIQKRTLKALIKEARESIHECQDLDHDSKRVAMDGFWYQLGIRDMDRLCEEEPSLCEKIRRVERAVLPI
;
A
#
# COMPACT_ATOMS: atom_id res chain seq x y z
N MET A 1 -18.66 -12.32 6.00
CA MET A 1 -18.33 -13.74 6.17
C MET A 1 -16.88 -13.93 5.73
N ALA A 2 -16.04 -14.58 6.53
CA ALA A 2 -14.67 -14.88 6.12
C ALA A 2 -14.68 -16.12 5.20
N GLU A 3 -13.99 -16.06 4.08
CA GLU A 3 -13.85 -17.16 3.12
C GLU A 3 -12.53 -17.90 3.38
N TYR A 4 -12.49 -19.22 3.21
CA TYR A 4 -11.23 -19.94 3.39
C TYR A 4 -10.28 -19.63 2.24
N CYS A 5 -9.08 -19.13 2.55
CA CYS A 5 -8.10 -18.76 1.53
C CYS A 5 -6.93 -19.73 1.54
N VAL A 6 -6.78 -20.44 0.43
CA VAL A 6 -5.71 -21.41 0.19
C VAL A 6 -4.32 -20.76 0.32
N MET A 7 -4.19 -19.47 -0.02
CA MET A 7 -2.92 -18.74 0.03
C MET A 7 -2.41 -18.43 1.44
N VAL A 8 -3.30 -18.31 2.44
CA VAL A 8 -2.92 -18.08 3.85
C VAL A 8 -3.25 -19.26 4.76
N LYS A 9 -3.77 -20.36 4.16
CA LYS A 9 -4.24 -21.56 4.85
C LYS A 9 -5.13 -21.22 6.07
N GLY A 10 -6.06 -20.29 5.88
CA GLY A 10 -6.87 -19.77 6.98
C GLY A 10 -8.04 -18.89 6.51
N PRO A 11 -8.88 -18.41 7.44
CA PRO A 11 -9.96 -17.49 7.11
C PRO A 11 -9.38 -16.20 6.55
N CYS A 12 -9.73 -15.86 5.32
CA CYS A 12 -9.39 -14.58 4.70
C CYS A 12 -10.58 -14.03 3.93
N ARG A 13 -10.56 -12.75 3.58
CA ARG A 13 -11.77 -12.05 3.11
C ARG A 13 -11.95 -12.11 1.59
N GLY A 14 -11.64 -13.28 1.01
CA GLY A 14 -11.78 -13.54 -0.42
C GLY A 14 -11.05 -12.52 -1.29
N LYS A 15 -11.78 -11.82 -2.17
CA LYS A 15 -11.23 -10.81 -3.10
C LYS A 15 -10.63 -9.57 -2.42
N LYS A 16 -10.94 -9.33 -1.14
CA LYS A 16 -10.39 -8.21 -0.35
C LYS A 16 -9.17 -8.60 0.49
N CYS A 17 -8.57 -9.76 0.23
CA CYS A 17 -7.43 -10.25 0.98
C CYS A 17 -6.13 -9.58 0.52
N ASP A 18 -5.54 -8.81 1.42
CA ASP A 18 -4.31 -8.04 1.23
C ASP A 18 -3.13 -8.60 2.08
N PHE A 19 -3.30 -9.77 2.71
CA PHE A 19 -2.32 -10.37 3.61
C PHE A 19 -0.89 -10.41 3.02
N TRP A 20 -0.75 -10.91 1.78
CA TRP A 20 0.57 -10.99 1.14
C TRP A 20 1.14 -9.61 0.80
N ALA A 21 0.29 -8.63 0.50
CA ALA A 21 0.72 -7.26 0.30
C ALA A 21 1.26 -6.67 1.61
N ARG A 22 0.56 -6.90 2.73
CA ARG A 22 1.00 -6.47 4.07
C ARG A 22 2.34 -7.08 4.45
N ILE A 23 2.51 -8.40 4.31
CA ILE A 23 3.77 -9.09 4.59
C ILE A 23 4.90 -8.57 3.68
N ARG A 24 4.61 -8.33 2.40
CA ARG A 24 5.59 -7.80 1.43
C ARG A 24 6.05 -6.39 1.84
N ILE A 25 5.12 -5.51 2.20
CA ILE A 25 5.43 -4.15 2.65
C ILE A 25 6.18 -4.19 3.98
N GLN A 26 5.79 -5.04 4.93
CA GLN A 26 6.49 -5.18 6.21
C GLN A 26 7.95 -5.59 6.05
N LYS A 27 8.22 -6.59 5.20
CA LYS A 27 9.59 -7.09 4.94
C LYS A 27 10.49 -6.11 4.19
N ARG A 28 9.92 -5.21 3.39
CA ARG A 28 10.70 -4.23 2.63
C ARG A 28 11.19 -3.08 3.51
N THR A 29 12.33 -2.51 3.19
CA THR A 29 12.82 -1.32 3.91
C THR A 29 12.04 -0.08 3.49
N LEU A 30 11.97 0.92 4.37
CA LEU A 30 11.35 2.20 4.05
C LEU A 30 11.97 2.84 2.80
N LYS A 31 13.31 2.79 2.68
CA LYS A 31 14.05 3.31 1.52
C LYS A 31 13.67 2.63 0.20
N ALA A 32 13.53 1.30 0.22
CA ALA A 32 13.13 0.54 -0.97
C ALA A 32 11.72 0.92 -1.43
N LEU A 33 10.77 1.01 -0.49
CA LEU A 33 9.40 1.41 -0.79
C LEU A 33 9.32 2.84 -1.35
N ILE A 34 10.08 3.78 -0.79
CA ILE A 34 10.15 5.16 -1.31
C ILE A 34 10.70 5.18 -2.74
N LYS A 35 11.75 4.40 -3.01
CA LYS A 35 12.34 4.33 -4.35
C LYS A 35 11.32 3.81 -5.36
N GLU A 36 10.68 2.67 -5.08
CA GLU A 36 9.69 2.07 -5.98
C GLU A 36 8.46 2.97 -6.18
N ALA A 37 7.97 3.62 -5.10
CA ALA A 37 6.86 4.56 -5.20
C ALA A 37 7.23 5.78 -6.05
N ARG A 38 8.44 6.33 -5.91
CA ARG A 38 8.93 7.42 -6.76
C ARG A 38 9.04 7.01 -8.22
N GLU A 39 9.55 5.82 -8.50
CA GLU A 39 9.65 5.28 -9.86
C GLU A 39 8.25 5.10 -10.48
N SER A 40 7.29 4.59 -9.70
CA SER A 40 5.90 4.40 -10.16
C SER A 40 5.14 5.70 -10.40
N ILE A 41 5.51 6.79 -9.72
CA ILE A 41 4.84 8.11 -9.81
C ILE A 41 5.69 9.08 -10.64
N HIS A 42 6.85 8.66 -11.15
CA HIS A 42 7.76 9.52 -11.92
C HIS A 42 7.09 10.11 -13.16
N GLU A 43 6.23 9.33 -13.83
CA GLU A 43 5.45 9.77 -14.99
C GLU A 43 4.39 10.84 -14.64
N CYS A 44 4.15 11.08 -13.36
CA CYS A 44 3.17 12.03 -12.84
C CYS A 44 3.81 13.31 -12.26
N GLN A 45 5.11 13.59 -12.53
CA GLN A 45 5.82 14.74 -11.92
C GLN A 45 5.15 16.09 -12.20
N ASP A 46 4.62 16.27 -13.42
CA ASP A 46 3.95 17.50 -13.85
C ASP A 46 2.48 17.58 -13.43
N LEU A 47 1.94 16.53 -12.80
CA LEU A 47 0.55 16.51 -12.36
C LEU A 47 0.35 17.27 -11.05
N ASP A 48 -0.88 17.76 -10.87
CA ASP A 48 -1.34 18.38 -9.64
C ASP A 48 -1.30 17.40 -8.45
N HIS A 49 -1.44 17.96 -7.25
CA HIS A 49 -1.34 17.19 -6.01
C HIS A 49 -2.42 16.09 -5.89
N ASP A 50 -3.64 16.33 -6.38
CA ASP A 50 -4.71 15.33 -6.32
C ASP A 50 -4.43 14.16 -7.27
N SER A 51 -3.93 14.44 -8.47
CA SER A 51 -3.49 13.43 -9.43
C SER A 51 -2.33 12.57 -8.89
N LYS A 52 -1.38 13.19 -8.17
CA LYS A 52 -0.30 12.47 -7.49
C LYS A 52 -0.80 11.58 -6.35
N ARG A 53 -1.83 12.02 -5.61
CA ARG A 53 -2.48 11.19 -4.58
C ARG A 53 -3.18 9.99 -5.20
N VAL A 54 -3.90 10.18 -6.30
CA VAL A 54 -4.53 9.08 -7.05
C VAL A 54 -3.49 8.07 -7.57
N ALA A 55 -2.35 8.56 -8.06
CA ALA A 55 -1.24 7.69 -8.49
C ALA A 55 -0.67 6.88 -7.32
N MET A 56 -0.57 7.48 -6.12
CA MET A 56 -0.14 6.78 -4.90
C MET A 56 -1.13 5.69 -4.47
N ASP A 57 -2.43 5.97 -4.49
CA ASP A 57 -3.46 4.96 -4.23
C ASP A 57 -3.39 3.81 -5.25
N GLY A 58 -3.15 4.14 -6.52
CA GLY A 58 -2.90 3.17 -7.59
C GLY A 58 -1.68 2.29 -7.32
N PHE A 59 -0.58 2.86 -6.86
CA PHE A 59 0.62 2.12 -6.48
C PHE A 59 0.34 1.11 -5.35
N TRP A 60 -0.36 1.52 -4.30
CA TRP A 60 -0.74 0.61 -3.21
C TRP A 60 -1.68 -0.49 -3.68
N TYR A 61 -2.62 -0.16 -4.57
CA TYR A 61 -3.53 -1.11 -5.17
C TYR A 61 -2.81 -2.15 -6.04
N GLN A 62 -1.78 -1.74 -6.79
CA GLN A 62 -0.92 -2.65 -7.55
C GLN A 62 -0.07 -3.56 -6.66
N LEU A 63 0.38 -3.05 -5.51
CA LEU A 63 1.03 -3.87 -4.48
C LEU A 63 0.08 -4.87 -3.79
N GLY A 64 -1.23 -4.69 -3.96
CA GLY A 64 -2.28 -5.60 -3.47
C GLY A 64 -3.00 -5.10 -2.23
N ILE A 65 -2.78 -3.84 -1.81
CA ILE A 65 -3.55 -3.20 -0.75
C ILE A 65 -4.90 -2.78 -1.33
N ARG A 66 -5.98 -3.38 -0.83
CA ARG A 66 -7.34 -3.15 -1.35
C ARG A 66 -8.14 -2.15 -0.51
N ASP A 67 -7.74 -1.95 0.74
CA ASP A 67 -8.50 -1.19 1.74
C ASP A 67 -7.51 -0.58 2.74
N MET A 68 -7.15 0.68 2.52
CA MET A 68 -6.12 1.38 3.31
C MET A 68 -6.61 1.74 4.71
N ASP A 69 -7.85 2.22 4.81
CA ASP A 69 -8.47 2.59 6.08
C ASP A 69 -8.48 1.39 7.03
N ARG A 70 -8.91 0.24 6.53
CA ARG A 70 -8.94 -0.97 7.33
C ARG A 70 -7.55 -1.53 7.64
N LEU A 71 -6.58 -1.39 6.75
CA LEU A 71 -5.19 -1.71 7.07
C LEU A 71 -4.71 -0.87 8.25
N CYS A 72 -5.07 0.42 8.30
CA CYS A 72 -4.73 1.30 9.41
C CYS A 72 -5.43 0.94 10.72
N GLU A 73 -6.65 0.41 10.67
CA GLU A 73 -7.34 -0.14 11.85
C GLU A 73 -6.69 -1.44 12.36
N GLU A 74 -6.34 -2.37 11.46
CA GLU A 74 -5.84 -3.70 11.82
C GLU A 74 -4.34 -3.71 12.13
N GLU A 75 -3.53 -2.91 11.43
CA GLU A 75 -2.07 -2.85 11.55
C GLU A 75 -1.56 -1.40 11.58
N PRO A 76 -1.68 -0.68 12.72
CA PRO A 76 -1.32 0.74 12.81
C PRO A 76 0.17 1.01 12.53
N SER A 77 1.07 0.08 12.88
CA SER A 77 2.51 0.20 12.60
C SER A 77 2.82 0.13 11.09
N LEU A 78 2.08 -0.69 10.35
CA LEU A 78 2.21 -0.78 8.89
C LEU A 78 1.64 0.47 8.23
N CYS A 79 0.52 0.98 8.73
CA CYS A 79 -0.05 2.24 8.29
C CYS A 79 0.90 3.43 8.51
N GLU A 80 1.56 3.52 9.67
CA GLU A 80 2.57 4.55 9.91
C GLU A 80 3.71 4.47 8.89
N LYS A 81 4.18 3.24 8.60
CA LYS A 81 5.20 3.01 7.58
C LYS A 81 4.76 3.47 6.20
N ILE A 82 3.54 3.15 5.79
CA ILE A 82 2.93 3.62 4.54
C ILE A 82 2.89 5.15 4.50
N ARG A 83 2.37 5.81 5.55
CA ARG A 83 2.33 7.27 5.64
C ARG A 83 3.71 7.93 5.62
N ARG A 84 4.76 7.23 6.10
CA ARG A 84 6.15 7.71 5.98
C ARG A 84 6.67 7.62 4.54
N VAL A 85 6.25 6.60 3.79
CA VAL A 85 6.53 6.51 2.34
C VAL A 85 5.82 7.66 1.62
N GLU A 86 4.52 7.82 1.86
CA GLU A 86 3.70 8.84 1.20
C GLU A 86 4.26 10.24 1.40
N ARG A 87 4.57 10.63 2.65
CA ARG A 87 5.20 11.93 2.94
C ARG A 87 6.56 12.14 2.30
N ALA A 88 7.32 11.08 2.04
CA ALA A 88 8.63 11.17 1.41
C ALA A 88 8.57 11.24 -0.13
N VAL A 89 7.45 10.81 -0.72
CA VAL A 89 7.22 10.79 -2.16
C VAL A 89 6.40 12.00 -2.60
N LEU A 90 5.42 12.38 -1.79
CA LEU A 90 4.54 13.54 -1.97
C LEU A 90 4.83 14.55 -0.85
N PRO A 91 5.92 15.32 -0.94
CA PRO A 91 6.11 16.46 -0.05
C PRO A 91 5.01 17.47 -0.37
N ILE A 92 4.09 17.65 0.58
CA ILE A 92 3.12 18.73 0.59
C ILE A 92 3.87 20.04 0.83
#